data_AF-A0A1Q4X0S0-F1
#
_entry.id   AF-A0A1Q4X0S0-F1
#
_cell.length_a   1.000
_cell.length_b   1.000
_cell.length_c   1.000
_cell.angle_alpha   90.00
_cell.angle_beta   90.00
_cell.angle_gamma   90.00
#
_symmetry.space_group_name_H-M   'P 1'
#
loop_
_entity.id
_entity.type
_entity.pdbx_description
1 polymer ?
#
loop_
_entity_poly.entity_id
_entity_poly.type
_entity_poly.pdbx_seq_one_letter_code
_entity_poly.pdbx_strand_id
1 'polypeptide(L)'
;MVIVMAPDATSDNIGDLVELVASAGGEAYVTRGVSRTIIGLVGDVERFQDLGLAARPGVSEVLRISVPYKLVSRENHDSRSVVSVRGVPIGGDNVTVIAGPCAVETPEQTLAAARMALEAGASLLRGGAYKPRTSPYAFQGLGEEGLRILADVRAETGLPIVTEVVDAADVALVASYADMLQVGTRNMQNFALLQAVGDAGKPVLLKRGMSATIEEWLMAAEYIAQRGNLDIVLCERGIRTFEKATRNTLDISAVPVAQNLSHLPVIVDPSHSGGKRDLVLPLSRAAVAVGADGVIVDVHPSPESALCDGPQALLQEDLAELRDLAGTLATLNGRTLTPAPGLQPAPM
;
A
#
# COMPACT_ATOMS: atom_id res chain seq x y z
N MET A 1 8.05 5.38 -26.55
CA MET A 1 7.60 3.97 -26.74
C MET A 1 8.46 3.34 -27.84
N VAL A 2 8.39 2.03 -28.04
CA VAL A 2 9.05 1.33 -29.12
C VAL A 2 8.05 0.39 -29.78
N ILE A 3 7.91 0.46 -31.10
CA ILE A 3 7.13 -0.49 -31.89
C ILE A 3 8.09 -1.51 -32.49
N VAL A 4 7.81 -2.79 -32.31
CA VAL A 4 8.50 -3.88 -33.00
C VAL A 4 7.61 -4.31 -34.17
N MET A 5 8.12 -4.19 -35.39
CA MET A 5 7.39 -4.60 -36.59
C MET A 5 7.47 -6.12 -36.80
N ALA A 6 6.43 -6.69 -37.39
CA ALA A 6 6.42 -8.06 -37.88
C ALA A 6 7.47 -8.25 -39.00
N PRO A 7 8.03 -9.45 -39.19
CA PRO A 7 9.06 -9.70 -40.19
C PRO A 7 8.63 -9.39 -41.64
N ASP A 8 7.33 -9.50 -41.92
CA ASP A 8 6.68 -9.27 -43.21
C ASP A 8 6.06 -7.86 -43.34
N ALA A 9 6.26 -6.99 -42.36
CA ALA A 9 5.74 -5.62 -42.41
C ALA A 9 6.28 -4.85 -43.62
N THR A 10 5.37 -4.22 -44.36
CA THR A 10 5.72 -3.49 -45.58
C THR A 10 6.24 -2.08 -45.27
N SER A 11 6.89 -1.45 -46.25
CA SER A 11 7.25 -0.03 -46.15
C SER A 11 6.04 0.87 -45.92
N ASP A 12 4.88 0.51 -46.49
CA ASP A 12 3.63 1.25 -46.32
C ASP A 12 3.14 1.15 -44.87
N ASN A 13 3.19 -0.05 -44.26
CA ASN A 13 2.85 -0.20 -42.84
C ASN A 13 3.72 0.67 -41.93
N ILE A 14 5.02 0.78 -42.23
CA ILE A 14 5.94 1.63 -41.49
C ILE A 14 5.63 3.12 -41.73
N GLY A 15 5.37 3.50 -42.98
CA GLY A 15 5.02 4.88 -43.36
C GLY A 15 3.74 5.36 -42.65
N ASP A 16 2.69 4.56 -42.68
CA ASP A 16 1.41 4.83 -42.03
C ASP A 16 1.59 5.08 -40.53
N LEU A 17 2.44 4.28 -39.85
CA LEU A 17 2.74 4.46 -38.43
C LEU A 17 3.52 5.75 -38.15
N VAL A 18 4.49 6.10 -38.98
CA VAL A 18 5.26 7.34 -38.85
C VAL A 18 4.35 8.55 -39.02
N GLU A 19 3.47 8.55 -40.02
CA GLU A 19 2.49 9.61 -40.24
C GLU A 19 1.49 9.71 -39.09
N LEU A 20 0.99 8.58 -38.60
CA LEU A 20 0.06 8.54 -37.48
C LEU A 20 0.69 9.13 -36.21
N VAL A 21 1.93 8.78 -35.89
CA VAL A 21 2.65 9.34 -34.75
C VAL A 21 2.89 10.83 -34.91
N ALA A 22 3.27 11.28 -36.11
CA ALA A 22 3.42 12.71 -36.42
C ALA A 22 2.10 13.48 -36.26
N SER A 23 0.97 12.89 -36.68
CA SER A 23 -0.36 13.49 -36.55
C SER A 23 -0.78 13.70 -35.08
N ALA A 24 -0.25 12.89 -34.16
CA ALA A 24 -0.47 13.02 -32.72
C ALA A 24 0.50 14.01 -32.03
N GLY A 25 1.39 14.65 -32.80
CA GLY A 25 2.42 15.56 -32.28
C GLY A 25 3.68 14.86 -31.76
N GLY A 26 3.94 13.62 -32.21
CA GLY A 26 5.13 12.84 -31.87
C GLY A 26 6.15 12.74 -32.99
N GLU A 27 7.31 12.17 -32.68
CA GLU A 27 8.35 11.84 -33.65
C GLU A 27 8.60 10.32 -33.66
N ALA A 28 8.80 9.76 -34.86
CA ALA A 28 9.05 8.35 -35.07
C ALA A 28 10.42 8.12 -35.72
N TYR A 29 11.23 7.28 -35.10
CA TYR A 29 12.60 6.96 -35.50
C TYR A 29 12.69 5.50 -35.94
N VAL A 30 12.78 5.27 -37.25
CA VAL A 30 12.80 3.91 -37.82
C VAL A 30 14.23 3.36 -37.86
N THR A 31 14.45 2.22 -37.20
CA THR A 31 15.68 1.44 -37.25
C THR A 31 15.41 0.11 -37.93
N ARG A 32 16.02 -0.10 -39.11
CA ARG A 32 15.89 -1.36 -39.87
C ARG A 32 17.02 -2.31 -39.48
N GLY A 33 16.71 -3.31 -38.67
CA GLY A 33 17.64 -4.38 -38.30
C GLY A 33 17.71 -5.49 -39.35
N VAL A 34 18.64 -6.43 -39.15
CA VAL A 34 18.83 -7.59 -40.04
C VAL A 34 17.61 -8.51 -40.06
N SER A 35 16.93 -8.66 -38.93
CA SER A 35 15.78 -9.57 -38.79
C SER A 35 14.44 -8.87 -38.55
N ARG A 36 14.44 -7.65 -37.99
CA ARG A 36 13.22 -6.89 -37.66
C ARG A 36 13.44 -5.39 -37.81
N THR A 37 12.36 -4.67 -38.13
CA THR A 37 12.33 -3.21 -38.05
C THR A 37 11.76 -2.79 -36.70
N ILE A 38 12.37 -1.77 -36.10
CA ILE A 38 11.98 -1.17 -34.82
C ILE A 38 11.68 0.31 -35.07
N ILE A 39 10.60 0.83 -34.48
CA ILE A 39 10.24 2.25 -34.56
C ILE A 39 10.24 2.83 -33.14
N GLY A 40 11.21 3.69 -32.84
CA GLY A 40 11.25 4.45 -31.58
C GLY A 40 10.31 5.65 -31.66
N LEU A 41 9.43 5.81 -30.66
CA LEU A 41 8.48 6.93 -30.57
C LEU A 41 8.90 7.88 -29.45
N VAL A 42 9.07 9.16 -29.80
CA VAL A 42 9.39 10.24 -28.87
C VAL A 42 8.21 11.23 -28.85
N GLY A 43 7.75 11.59 -27.66
CA GLY A 43 6.62 12.49 -27.46
C GLY A 43 5.72 12.04 -26.30
N ASP A 44 4.50 12.56 -26.28
CA ASP A 44 3.52 12.28 -25.24
C ASP A 44 2.98 10.84 -25.36
N VAL A 45 3.41 9.99 -24.44
CA VAL A 45 3.06 8.56 -24.40
C VAL A 45 1.56 8.34 -24.22
N GLU A 46 0.85 9.22 -23.53
CA GLU A 46 -0.60 9.09 -23.32
C GLU A 46 -1.34 9.26 -24.65
N ARG A 47 -0.96 10.25 -25.46
CA ARG A 47 -1.52 10.45 -26.80
C ARG A 47 -1.26 9.26 -27.71
N PHE A 48 -0.13 8.58 -27.56
CA PHE A 48 0.21 7.41 -28.38
C PHE A 48 -0.61 6.17 -28.01
N GLN A 49 -1.06 6.04 -26.76
CA GLN A 49 -1.90 4.91 -26.34
C GLN A 49 -3.25 4.92 -27.05
N ASP A 50 -3.82 6.09 -27.30
CA ASP A 50 -5.10 6.25 -27.98
C ASP A 50 -5.05 5.97 -29.50
N LEU A 51 -3.85 5.82 -30.08
CA LEU A 51 -3.67 5.57 -31.52
C LEU A 51 -3.93 4.12 -31.95
N GLY A 52 -4.14 3.21 -30.97
CA GLY A 52 -4.37 1.80 -31.22
C GLY A 52 -3.19 1.10 -31.91
N LEU A 53 -1.96 1.52 -31.61
CA LEU A 53 -0.74 1.11 -32.32
C LEU A 53 -0.59 -0.42 -32.40
N ALA A 54 -0.92 -1.15 -31.34
CA ALA A 54 -0.81 -2.61 -31.29
C ALA A 54 -1.77 -3.34 -32.27
N ALA A 55 -2.86 -2.69 -32.69
CA ALA A 55 -3.83 -3.23 -33.64
C ALA A 55 -3.54 -2.85 -35.10
N ARG A 56 -2.44 -2.13 -35.36
CA ARG A 56 -2.11 -1.67 -36.72
C ARG A 56 -1.44 -2.79 -37.54
N PRO A 57 -1.70 -2.85 -38.86
CA PRO A 57 -1.04 -3.80 -39.74
C PRO A 57 0.49 -3.75 -39.64
N GLY A 58 1.13 -4.92 -39.65
CA GLY A 58 2.59 -5.03 -39.58
C GLY A 58 3.19 -4.77 -38.19
N VAL A 59 2.40 -4.46 -37.16
CA VAL A 59 2.89 -4.34 -35.77
C VAL A 59 2.91 -5.71 -35.10
N SER A 60 4.07 -6.11 -34.58
CA SER A 60 4.21 -7.32 -33.77
C SER A 60 4.01 -7.03 -32.29
N GLU A 61 4.57 -5.93 -31.79
CA GLU A 61 4.54 -5.58 -30.37
C GLU A 61 4.73 -4.07 -30.18
N VAL A 62 4.16 -3.52 -29.11
CA VAL A 62 4.39 -2.14 -28.69
C VAL A 62 4.87 -2.14 -27.25
N LEU A 63 6.09 -1.66 -27.04
CA LEU A 63 6.76 -1.60 -25.75
C LEU A 63 6.76 -0.17 -25.22
N ARG A 64 6.30 0.02 -23.98
CA ARG A 64 6.46 1.30 -23.29
C ARG A 64 7.85 1.33 -22.63
N ILE A 65 8.56 2.45 -22.79
CA ILE A 65 9.90 2.63 -22.18
C ILE A 65 9.77 3.26 -20.79
N SER A 66 8.87 4.25 -20.63
CA SER A 66 8.64 4.89 -19.33
C SER A 66 7.70 4.06 -18.47
N VAL A 67 7.81 4.19 -17.15
CA VAL A 67 6.80 3.62 -16.24
C VAL A 67 5.40 4.23 -16.48
N PRO A 68 4.32 3.48 -16.20
CA PRO A 68 2.95 3.95 -16.37
C PRO A 68 2.42 4.84 -15.22
N TYR A 69 3.04 4.77 -14.04
CA TYR A 69 2.74 5.57 -12.85
C TYR A 69 3.75 6.72 -12.75
N LYS A 70 3.40 7.96 -13.09
CA LYS A 70 4.38 9.07 -13.11
C LYS A 70 4.49 9.76 -11.75
N LEU A 71 3.37 10.05 -11.11
CA LEU A 71 3.33 10.83 -9.86
C LEU A 71 3.97 10.09 -8.70
N VAL A 72 3.85 8.76 -8.68
CA VAL A 72 4.40 7.94 -7.59
C VAL A 72 5.78 7.35 -7.93
N SER A 73 6.36 7.61 -9.11
CA SER A 73 7.63 7.01 -9.51
C SER A 73 8.86 7.70 -8.92
N ARG A 74 9.95 6.95 -8.77
CA ARG A 74 11.26 7.53 -8.52
C ARG A 74 11.86 8.26 -9.70
N GLU A 75 11.48 7.88 -10.93
CA GLU A 75 11.96 8.56 -12.14
C GLU A 75 11.52 10.04 -12.18
N ASN A 76 10.40 10.36 -11.55
CA ASN A 76 9.83 11.71 -11.48
C ASN A 76 9.99 12.37 -10.11
N HIS A 77 10.41 11.62 -9.09
CA HIS A 77 10.61 12.12 -7.73
C HIS A 77 11.83 11.47 -7.07
N ASP A 78 12.97 12.15 -7.14
CA ASP A 78 14.29 11.56 -6.80
C ASP A 78 14.43 11.13 -5.33
N SER A 79 13.83 11.89 -4.40
CA SER A 79 13.93 11.64 -2.96
C SER A 79 12.77 10.80 -2.43
N ARG A 80 13.04 9.89 -1.50
CA ARG A 80 11.98 9.15 -0.79
C ARG A 80 11.08 10.10 0.00
N SER A 81 9.77 9.90 -0.09
CA SER A 81 8.78 10.63 0.70
C SER A 81 8.78 10.20 2.16
N VAL A 82 8.36 11.11 3.03
CA VAL A 82 7.99 10.84 4.42
C VAL A 82 6.55 11.29 4.59
N VAL A 83 5.67 10.37 4.95
CA VAL A 83 4.24 10.65 5.19
C VAL A 83 4.06 10.92 6.68
N SER A 84 3.42 12.04 7.02
CA SER A 84 3.14 12.40 8.42
C SER A 84 1.68 12.13 8.78
N VAL A 85 1.46 11.26 9.77
CA VAL A 85 0.12 10.99 10.32
C VAL A 85 0.04 11.64 11.70
N ARG A 86 -0.61 12.80 11.80
CA ARG A 86 -0.63 13.62 13.03
C ARG A 86 0.76 13.83 13.65
N GLY A 87 1.76 14.09 12.82
CA GLY A 87 3.14 14.34 13.25
C GLY A 87 3.98 13.08 13.44
N VAL A 88 3.41 11.88 13.28
CA VAL A 88 4.14 10.61 13.28
C VAL A 88 4.68 10.33 11.87
N PRO A 89 6.01 10.33 11.66
CA PRO A 89 6.59 10.13 10.33
C PRO A 89 6.67 8.65 9.94
N ILE A 90 6.29 8.34 8.69
CA ILE A 90 6.46 7.03 8.05
C ILE A 90 7.32 7.20 6.80
N GLY A 91 8.46 6.49 6.73
CA GLY A 91 9.43 6.63 5.65
C GLY A 91 10.69 7.41 6.04
N GLY A 92 11.58 7.63 5.06
CA GLY A 92 12.89 8.23 5.28
C GLY A 92 13.73 7.39 6.25
N ASP A 93 14.23 8.01 7.32
CA ASP A 93 15.06 7.35 8.34
C ASP A 93 14.22 6.72 9.47
N ASN A 94 12.89 6.66 9.33
CA ASN A 94 11.98 6.23 10.40
C ASN A 94 11.41 4.84 10.15
N VAL A 95 11.49 3.93 11.11
CA VAL A 95 10.78 2.64 11.11
C VAL A 95 9.57 2.76 12.02
N THR A 96 8.37 2.63 11.47
CA THR A 96 7.13 2.84 12.21
C THR A 96 6.40 1.53 12.52
N VAL A 97 6.06 1.32 13.78
CA VAL A 97 5.19 0.21 14.19
C VAL A 97 3.76 0.71 14.29
N ILE A 98 2.86 0.05 13.56
CA ILE A 98 1.41 0.22 13.68
C ILE A 98 0.88 -1.05 14.33
N ALA A 99 0.21 -0.94 15.47
CA ALA A 99 -0.33 -2.12 16.14
C ALA A 99 -1.73 -1.85 16.69
N GLY A 100 -2.52 -2.90 16.87
CA GLY A 100 -3.88 -2.79 17.42
C GLY A 100 -4.76 -3.97 17.03
N PRO A 101 -6.03 -3.98 17.46
CA PRO A 101 -6.88 -5.13 17.24
C PRO A 101 -7.36 -5.23 15.79
N CYS A 102 -7.58 -6.47 15.32
CA CYS A 102 -8.02 -6.69 13.95
C CYS A 102 -9.42 -6.11 13.68
N ALA A 103 -10.30 -6.13 14.68
CA ALA A 103 -11.61 -5.49 14.68
C ALA A 103 -11.81 -4.73 16.00
N VAL A 104 -12.59 -3.66 15.96
CA VAL A 104 -13.09 -2.98 17.15
C VAL A 104 -14.28 -3.78 17.67
N GLU A 105 -14.21 -4.28 18.90
CA GLU A 105 -15.22 -5.18 19.47
C GLU A 105 -15.99 -4.51 20.62
N THR A 106 -15.26 -3.96 21.60
CA THR A 106 -15.82 -3.18 22.72
C THR A 106 -14.85 -2.05 23.11
N PRO A 107 -15.30 -1.03 23.86
CA PRO A 107 -14.43 0.01 24.40
C PRO A 107 -13.26 -0.56 25.22
N GLU A 108 -13.55 -1.49 26.13
CA GLU A 108 -12.56 -2.08 27.05
C GLU A 108 -11.53 -2.91 26.29
N GLN A 109 -11.99 -3.72 25.34
CA GLN A 109 -11.13 -4.55 24.50
C GLN A 109 -10.21 -3.67 23.64
N THR A 110 -10.76 -2.62 23.03
CA THR A 110 -10.00 -1.73 22.14
C THR A 110 -8.97 -0.94 22.92
N LEU A 111 -9.33 -0.42 24.10
CA LEU A 111 -8.41 0.30 24.98
C LEU A 111 -7.28 -0.61 25.49
N ALA A 112 -7.60 -1.84 25.91
CA ALA A 112 -6.59 -2.81 26.31
C ALA A 112 -5.61 -3.11 25.17
N ALA A 113 -6.12 -3.35 23.95
CA ALA A 113 -5.30 -3.56 22.78
C ALA A 113 -4.45 -2.33 22.39
N ALA A 114 -4.94 -1.11 22.63
CA ALA A 114 -4.17 0.11 22.40
C ALA A 114 -3.02 0.29 23.41
N ARG A 115 -3.22 -0.11 24.67
CA ARG A 115 -2.14 -0.16 25.68
C ARG A 115 -1.09 -1.20 25.29
N MET A 116 -1.51 -2.38 24.82
CA MET A 116 -0.60 -3.38 24.25
C MET A 116 0.17 -2.83 23.05
N ALA A 117 -0.47 -2.06 22.17
CA ALA A 117 0.19 -1.42 21.03
C ALA A 117 1.30 -0.46 21.49
N LEU A 118 1.06 0.38 22.50
CA LEU A 118 2.09 1.25 23.10
C LEU A 118 3.28 0.44 23.64
N GLU A 119 3.02 -0.65 24.35
CA GLU A 119 4.07 -1.52 24.92
C GLU A 119 4.93 -2.21 23.84
N ALA A 120 4.30 -2.54 22.70
CA ALA A 120 4.97 -3.04 21.50
C ALA A 120 5.78 -1.97 20.75
N GLY A 121 5.78 -0.72 21.22
CA GLY A 121 6.47 0.40 20.59
C GLY A 121 5.73 0.99 19.39
N ALA A 122 4.41 0.77 19.28
CA ALA A 122 3.62 1.33 18.21
C ALA A 122 3.48 2.86 18.33
N SER A 123 3.55 3.52 17.18
CA SER A 123 3.35 4.97 17.06
C SER A 123 1.97 5.31 16.50
N LEU A 124 1.26 4.33 15.94
CA LEU A 124 -0.11 4.44 15.47
C LEU A 124 -0.94 3.24 15.93
N LEU A 125 -2.23 3.46 16.15
CA LEU A 125 -3.20 2.43 16.48
C LEU A 125 -3.96 2.01 15.21
N ARG A 126 -3.94 0.72 14.90
CA ARG A 126 -4.85 0.15 13.88
C ARG A 126 -6.10 -0.47 14.51
N GLY A 127 -7.27 -0.27 13.91
CA GLY A 127 -8.51 -0.87 14.39
C GLY A 127 -9.58 -0.92 13.31
N GLY A 128 -10.17 -2.10 13.06
CA GLY A 128 -11.16 -2.27 11.99
C GLY A 128 -12.59 -2.01 12.47
N ALA A 129 -13.16 -0.85 12.15
CA ALA A 129 -14.57 -0.55 12.44
C ALA A 129 -15.54 -1.22 11.45
N TYR A 130 -15.08 -1.40 10.19
CA TYR A 130 -15.77 -2.14 9.13
C TYR A 130 -14.92 -3.35 8.74
N LYS A 131 -15.55 -4.51 8.49
CA LYS A 131 -14.85 -5.76 8.15
C LYS A 131 -15.38 -6.33 6.84
N PRO A 132 -14.60 -6.30 5.74
CA PRO A 132 -15.00 -6.97 4.51
C PRO A 132 -14.85 -8.49 4.69
N ARG A 133 -15.95 -9.20 4.92
CA ARG A 133 -15.98 -10.65 5.18
C ARG A 133 -16.45 -11.43 3.96
N THR A 134 -15.84 -12.60 3.77
CA THR A 134 -16.27 -13.55 2.74
C THR A 134 -17.66 -14.12 3.02
N SER A 135 -18.00 -14.34 4.29
CA SER A 135 -19.32 -14.82 4.71
C SER A 135 -20.18 -13.64 5.18
N PRO A 136 -21.44 -13.52 4.71
CA PRO A 136 -22.35 -12.46 5.16
C PRO A 136 -22.79 -12.65 6.62
N TYR A 137 -22.68 -13.87 7.17
CA TYR A 137 -23.04 -14.18 8.56
C TYR A 137 -21.93 -13.88 9.58
N ALA A 138 -20.74 -13.54 9.09
CA ALA A 138 -19.63 -13.21 9.96
C ALA A 138 -19.79 -11.77 10.51
N PHE A 139 -19.11 -11.48 11.62
CA PHE A 139 -19.07 -10.13 12.18
C PHE A 139 -18.56 -9.12 11.14
N GLN A 140 -19.41 -8.12 10.83
CA GLN A 140 -19.19 -7.10 9.80
C GLN A 140 -18.48 -5.84 10.34
N GLY A 141 -18.23 -5.77 11.65
CA GLY A 141 -17.77 -4.57 12.33
C GLY A 141 -18.91 -3.80 12.99
N LEU A 142 -18.55 -2.82 13.83
CA LEU A 142 -19.50 -1.95 14.54
C LEU A 142 -19.88 -0.70 13.73
N GLY A 143 -19.27 -0.48 12.56
CA GLY A 143 -19.49 0.72 11.75
C GLY A 143 -19.10 2.00 12.51
N GLU A 144 -19.95 3.02 12.47
CA GLU A 144 -19.68 4.30 13.13
C GLU A 144 -19.47 4.17 14.64
N GLU A 145 -20.15 3.24 15.32
CA GLU A 145 -19.93 3.03 16.76
C GLU A 145 -18.50 2.56 17.04
N GLY A 146 -17.94 1.73 16.15
CA GLY A 146 -16.52 1.35 16.23
C GLY A 146 -15.58 2.52 15.98
N LEU A 147 -15.96 3.47 15.10
CA LEU A 147 -15.19 4.70 14.87
C LEU A 147 -15.19 5.63 16.09
N ARG A 148 -16.32 5.72 16.82
CA ARG A 148 -16.41 6.48 18.08
C ARG A 148 -15.51 5.88 19.14
N ILE A 149 -15.54 4.56 19.32
CA ILE A 149 -14.64 3.85 20.22
C ILE A 149 -13.17 4.16 19.91
N LEU A 150 -12.78 4.14 18.62
CA LEU A 150 -11.41 4.50 18.22
C LEU A 150 -11.06 5.95 18.56
N ALA A 151 -11.99 6.88 18.41
CA ALA A 151 -11.77 8.28 18.76
C ALA A 151 -11.58 8.47 20.27
N ASP A 152 -12.38 7.78 21.10
CA ASP A 152 -12.24 7.81 22.57
C ASP A 152 -10.90 7.22 23.00
N VAL A 153 -10.51 6.07 22.42
CA VAL A 153 -9.20 5.44 22.69
C VAL A 153 -8.03 6.32 22.26
N ARG A 154 -8.13 7.03 21.12
CA ARG A 154 -7.11 8.02 20.74
C ARG A 154 -7.04 9.15 21.76
N ALA A 155 -8.16 9.64 22.28
CA ALA A 155 -8.16 10.71 23.28
C ALA A 155 -7.46 10.26 24.58
N GLU A 156 -7.60 8.99 24.96
CA GLU A 156 -6.95 8.43 26.14
C GLU A 156 -5.46 8.09 25.94
N THR A 157 -5.08 7.60 24.76
CA THR A 157 -3.74 7.05 24.50
C THR A 157 -2.82 7.97 23.70
N GLY A 158 -3.37 8.95 22.99
CA GLY A 158 -2.65 9.81 22.06
C GLY A 158 -2.32 9.17 20.71
N LEU A 159 -2.58 7.87 20.52
CA LEU A 159 -2.23 7.16 19.28
C LEU A 159 -3.12 7.59 18.10
N PRO A 160 -2.54 8.06 16.97
CA PRO A 160 -3.27 8.32 15.74
C PRO A 160 -3.92 7.04 15.21
N ILE A 161 -5.13 7.19 14.66
CA ILE A 161 -5.96 6.07 14.21
C ILE A 161 -5.76 5.76 12.73
N VAL A 162 -5.42 4.50 12.45
CA VAL A 162 -5.47 3.89 11.12
C VAL A 162 -6.68 2.95 11.07
N THR A 163 -7.67 3.23 10.22
CA THR A 163 -8.86 2.37 10.09
C THR A 163 -9.26 2.19 8.62
N GLU A 164 -9.87 1.06 8.33
CA GLU A 164 -10.23 0.68 6.96
C GLU A 164 -11.54 1.32 6.53
N VAL A 165 -11.54 1.87 5.32
CA VAL A 165 -12.74 2.29 4.60
C VAL A 165 -13.05 1.26 3.51
N VAL A 166 -14.30 0.79 3.47
CA VAL A 166 -14.72 -0.29 2.57
C VAL A 166 -15.52 0.24 1.38
N ASP A 167 -16.29 1.31 1.58
CA ASP A 167 -17.16 1.91 0.57
C ASP A 167 -16.79 3.39 0.34
N ALA A 168 -16.90 3.86 -0.90
CA ALA A 168 -16.65 5.25 -1.27
C ALA A 168 -17.61 6.22 -0.57
N ALA A 169 -18.85 5.79 -0.31
CA ALA A 169 -19.84 6.59 0.39
C ALA A 169 -19.47 6.88 1.86
N ASP A 170 -18.73 5.97 2.49
CA ASP A 170 -18.34 6.08 3.91
C ASP A 170 -17.06 6.89 4.12
N VAL A 171 -16.34 7.27 3.04
CA VAL A 171 -15.03 7.95 3.14
C VAL A 171 -15.08 9.21 4.00
N ALA A 172 -16.09 10.07 3.79
CA ALA A 172 -16.21 11.32 4.55
C ALA A 172 -16.45 11.06 6.04
N LEU A 173 -17.29 10.07 6.36
CA LEU A 173 -17.55 9.67 7.74
C LEU A 173 -16.28 9.12 8.38
N VAL A 174 -15.63 8.13 7.75
CA VAL A 174 -14.41 7.51 8.28
C VAL A 174 -13.29 8.53 8.46
N ALA A 175 -13.11 9.44 7.49
CA ALA A 175 -12.08 10.49 7.55
C ALA A 175 -12.30 11.50 8.69
N SER A 176 -13.54 11.68 9.17
CA SER A 176 -13.81 12.53 10.33
C SER A 176 -13.28 11.94 11.65
N TYR A 177 -13.16 10.62 11.73
CA TYR A 177 -12.64 9.90 12.90
C TYR A 177 -11.19 9.45 12.73
N ALA A 178 -10.74 9.12 11.52
CA ALA A 178 -9.43 8.55 11.24
C ALA A 178 -8.34 9.62 11.02
N ASP A 179 -7.11 9.26 11.37
CA ASP A 179 -5.92 10.05 11.07
C ASP A 179 -5.23 9.57 9.78
N MET A 180 -5.44 8.29 9.43
CA MET A 180 -5.03 7.67 8.17
C MET A 180 -6.10 6.69 7.69
N LEU A 181 -6.43 6.74 6.40
CA LEU A 181 -7.41 5.85 5.77
C LEU A 181 -6.72 4.61 5.21
N GLN A 182 -7.13 3.42 5.65
CA GLN A 182 -6.66 2.17 5.05
C GLN A 182 -7.59 1.73 3.90
N VAL A 183 -7.00 1.46 2.74
CA VAL A 183 -7.66 0.71 1.65
C VAL A 183 -7.16 -0.73 1.73
N GLY A 184 -8.07 -1.65 2.09
CA GLY A 184 -7.74 -3.05 2.22
C GLY A 184 -7.47 -3.76 0.89
N THR A 185 -6.78 -4.89 0.96
CA THR A 185 -6.39 -5.74 -0.19
C THR A 185 -7.52 -6.07 -1.16
N ARG A 186 -8.75 -6.25 -0.67
CA ARG A 186 -9.90 -6.57 -1.53
C ARG A 186 -10.36 -5.37 -2.37
N ASN A 187 -10.02 -4.17 -1.93
CA ASN A 187 -10.40 -2.91 -2.54
C ASN A 187 -9.23 -2.20 -3.25
N MET A 188 -8.05 -2.85 -3.38
CA MET A 188 -6.89 -2.22 -4.03
C MET A 188 -7.19 -1.74 -5.47
N GLN A 189 -8.12 -2.39 -6.19
CA GLN A 189 -8.55 -1.97 -7.53
C GLN A 189 -9.98 -1.41 -7.55
N ASN A 190 -10.52 -1.03 -6.39
CA ASN A 190 -11.78 -0.30 -6.34
C ASN A 190 -11.51 1.18 -6.66
N PHE A 191 -11.41 1.50 -7.96
CA PHE A 191 -11.00 2.83 -8.41
C PHE A 191 -11.91 3.97 -7.96
N ALA A 192 -13.21 3.70 -7.76
CA ALA A 192 -14.13 4.68 -7.19
C ALA A 192 -13.77 5.02 -5.75
N LEU A 193 -13.46 3.99 -4.94
CA LEU A 193 -12.96 4.19 -3.57
C LEU A 193 -11.59 4.88 -3.56
N LEU A 194 -10.65 4.48 -4.43
CA LEU A 194 -9.32 5.10 -4.50
C LEU A 194 -9.40 6.61 -4.80
N GLN A 195 -10.27 7.01 -5.72
CA GLN A 195 -10.50 8.43 -6.02
C GLN A 195 -11.11 9.16 -4.82
N ALA A 196 -12.11 8.56 -4.16
CA ALA A 196 -12.77 9.15 -3.00
C ALA A 196 -11.80 9.35 -1.82
N VAL A 197 -10.92 8.36 -1.51
CA VAL A 197 -9.90 8.53 -0.46
C VAL A 197 -8.81 9.53 -0.85
N GLY A 198 -8.50 9.65 -2.14
CA GLY A 198 -7.61 10.70 -2.66
C GLY A 198 -8.17 12.09 -2.40
N ASP A 199 -9.46 12.30 -2.63
CA ASP A 199 -10.15 13.58 -2.39
C ASP A 199 -10.29 13.93 -0.89
N ALA A 200 -10.13 12.96 0.01
CA ALA A 200 -10.39 13.14 1.45
C ALA A 200 -9.30 13.95 2.20
N GLY A 201 -8.14 14.18 1.58
CA GLY A 201 -7.05 14.96 2.19
C GLY A 201 -6.41 14.34 3.44
N LYS A 202 -6.56 13.02 3.61
CA LYS A 202 -5.93 12.24 4.69
C LYS A 202 -4.84 11.34 4.11
N PRO A 203 -3.77 11.04 4.88
CA PRO A 203 -2.85 9.98 4.50
C PRO A 203 -3.56 8.66 4.23
N VAL A 204 -3.12 7.92 3.20
CA VAL A 204 -3.74 6.66 2.77
C VAL A 204 -2.76 5.51 2.91
N LEU A 205 -3.18 4.45 3.62
CA LEU A 205 -2.48 3.17 3.66
C LEU A 205 -3.07 2.23 2.60
N LEU A 206 -2.34 2.01 1.50
CA LEU A 206 -2.79 1.17 0.39
C LEU A 206 -2.20 -0.24 0.50
N LYS A 207 -3.03 -1.22 0.89
CA LYS A 207 -2.63 -2.62 0.92
C LYS A 207 -2.59 -3.22 -0.48
N ARG A 208 -1.53 -3.96 -0.79
CA ARG A 208 -1.42 -4.70 -2.06
C ARG A 208 -2.55 -5.73 -2.19
N GLY A 209 -3.07 -5.85 -3.40
CA GLY A 209 -4.06 -6.84 -3.83
C GLY A 209 -3.45 -8.24 -3.85
N MET A 210 -4.23 -9.26 -3.48
CA MET A 210 -3.70 -10.63 -3.28
C MET A 210 -3.16 -11.27 -4.57
N SER A 211 -3.53 -10.76 -5.74
CA SER A 211 -3.02 -11.25 -7.03
C SER A 211 -2.40 -10.13 -7.86
N ALA A 212 -2.16 -8.97 -7.26
CA ALA A 212 -1.65 -7.81 -7.97
C ALA A 212 -0.14 -7.91 -8.15
N THR A 213 0.35 -7.57 -9.33
CA THR A 213 1.75 -7.24 -9.59
C THR A 213 2.16 -5.96 -8.86
N ILE A 214 3.46 -5.70 -8.75
CA ILE A 214 3.96 -4.44 -8.17
C ILE A 214 3.55 -3.25 -9.04
N GLU A 215 3.57 -3.40 -10.37
CA GLU A 215 3.10 -2.37 -11.29
C GLU A 215 1.63 -2.00 -11.06
N GLU A 216 0.73 -2.99 -10.97
CA GLU A 216 -0.70 -2.73 -10.69
C GLU A 216 -0.92 -2.07 -9.33
N TRP A 217 -0.08 -2.39 -8.35
CA TRP A 217 -0.13 -1.77 -7.04
C TRP A 217 0.31 -0.30 -7.07
N LEU A 218 1.39 0.02 -7.79
CA LEU A 218 1.84 1.39 -8.00
C LEU A 218 0.85 2.19 -8.86
N MET A 219 0.20 1.56 -9.84
CA MET A 219 -0.90 2.17 -10.59
C MET A 219 -2.11 2.48 -9.69
N ALA A 220 -2.45 1.62 -8.74
CA ALA A 220 -3.50 1.92 -7.76
C ALA A 220 -3.13 3.11 -6.86
N ALA A 221 -1.85 3.27 -6.50
CA ALA A 221 -1.37 4.47 -5.82
C ALA A 221 -1.45 5.71 -6.72
N GLU A 222 -1.15 5.58 -8.01
CA GLU A 222 -1.28 6.65 -9.00
C GLU A 222 -2.72 7.19 -9.08
N TYR A 223 -3.74 6.34 -8.97
CA TYR A 223 -5.16 6.77 -8.90
C TYR A 223 -5.46 7.69 -7.71
N ILE A 224 -4.83 7.45 -6.55
CA ILE A 224 -4.95 8.31 -5.37
C ILE A 224 -4.17 9.61 -5.61
N ALA A 225 -2.92 9.49 -6.09
CA ALA A 225 -2.03 10.62 -6.37
C ALA A 225 -2.62 11.61 -7.39
N GLN A 226 -3.32 11.11 -8.41
CA GLN A 226 -3.97 11.93 -9.44
C GLN A 226 -5.06 12.85 -8.87
N ARG A 227 -5.59 12.54 -7.69
CA ARG A 227 -6.53 13.41 -6.96
C ARG A 227 -5.84 14.53 -6.16
N GLY A 228 -4.51 14.60 -6.21
CA GLY A 228 -3.70 15.58 -5.50
C GLY A 228 -3.22 15.11 -4.12
N ASN A 229 -3.45 13.85 -3.76
CA ASN A 229 -3.02 13.29 -2.47
C ASN A 229 -1.81 12.36 -2.65
N LEU A 230 -0.62 12.87 -2.35
CA LEU A 230 0.65 12.13 -2.39
C LEU A 230 1.02 11.50 -1.04
N ASP A 231 0.21 11.68 0.00
CA ASP A 231 0.44 11.11 1.33
C ASP A 231 0.04 9.64 1.38
N ILE A 232 0.72 8.82 0.57
CA ILE A 232 0.40 7.41 0.37
C ILE A 232 1.49 6.54 1.00
N VAL A 233 1.09 5.57 1.80
CA VAL A 233 1.96 4.50 2.31
C VAL A 233 1.53 3.18 1.69
N LEU A 234 2.48 2.49 1.07
CA LEU A 234 2.29 1.18 0.49
C LEU A 234 2.42 0.12 1.59
N CYS A 235 1.49 -0.83 1.68
CA CYS A 235 1.56 -1.99 2.56
C CYS A 235 1.58 -3.35 1.80
N GLU A 236 2.73 -4.02 1.79
CA GLU A 236 2.86 -5.40 1.30
C GLU A 236 2.28 -6.38 2.33
N ARG A 237 1.46 -7.34 1.89
CA ARG A 237 0.63 -8.17 2.80
C ARG A 237 0.49 -9.63 2.37
N GLY A 238 1.31 -10.04 1.42
CA GLY A 238 1.33 -11.35 0.79
C GLY A 238 0.42 -11.47 -0.42
N ILE A 239 0.87 -12.29 -1.35
CA ILE A 239 0.19 -12.67 -2.59
C ILE A 239 -0.31 -14.12 -2.53
N ARG A 240 -1.32 -14.42 -3.33
CA ARG A 240 -1.86 -15.75 -3.52
C ARG A 240 -0.92 -16.55 -4.41
N THR A 241 -0.58 -17.75 -3.95
CA THR A 241 0.21 -18.71 -4.71
C THR A 241 -0.44 -20.10 -4.62
N PHE A 242 0.27 -21.14 -5.07
CA PHE A 242 -0.15 -22.53 -4.88
C PHE A 242 0.11 -23.06 -3.45
N GLU A 243 0.88 -22.34 -2.63
CA GLU A 243 1.26 -22.73 -1.26
C GLU A 243 0.05 -22.64 -0.31
N LYS A 244 -0.05 -23.58 0.64
CA LYS A 244 -1.16 -23.71 1.59
C LYS A 244 -0.74 -23.64 3.06
N ALA A 245 0.56 -23.69 3.37
CA ALA A 245 1.08 -23.60 4.73
C ALA A 245 0.89 -22.21 5.35
N THR A 246 0.80 -21.17 4.52
CA THR A 246 0.51 -19.79 4.92
C THR A 246 -0.78 -19.30 4.26
N ARG A 247 -1.41 -18.28 4.84
CA ARG A 247 -2.65 -17.71 4.28
C ARG A 247 -2.41 -17.04 2.93
N ASN A 248 -1.29 -16.32 2.81
CA ASN A 248 -0.71 -15.80 1.58
C ASN A 248 0.80 -16.04 1.64
N THR A 249 1.51 -15.95 0.52
CA THR A 249 2.97 -15.95 0.51
C THR A 249 3.44 -14.51 0.62
N LEU A 250 4.16 -14.16 1.70
CA LEU A 250 4.74 -12.82 1.82
C LEU A 250 5.78 -12.61 0.71
N ASP A 251 5.55 -11.64 -0.16
CA ASP A 251 6.51 -11.26 -1.19
C ASP A 251 7.48 -10.22 -0.62
N ILE A 252 8.47 -10.69 0.16
CA ILE A 252 9.43 -9.81 0.81
C ILE A 252 10.29 -9.01 -0.20
N SER A 253 10.41 -9.53 -1.43
CA SER A 253 11.13 -8.87 -2.52
C SER A 253 10.41 -7.60 -3.01
N ALA A 254 9.09 -7.52 -2.80
CA ALA A 254 8.31 -6.34 -3.18
C ALA A 254 8.74 -5.08 -2.44
N VAL A 255 9.31 -5.19 -1.24
CA VAL A 255 9.76 -4.03 -0.46
C VAL A 255 10.88 -3.25 -1.19
N PRO A 256 12.07 -3.84 -1.44
CA PRO A 256 13.14 -3.12 -2.14
C PRO A 256 12.78 -2.83 -3.61
N VAL A 257 11.98 -3.67 -4.27
CA VAL A 257 11.54 -3.39 -5.65
C VAL A 257 10.64 -2.16 -5.69
N ALA A 258 9.63 -2.07 -4.83
CA ALA A 258 8.75 -0.90 -4.77
C ALA A 258 9.52 0.37 -4.35
N GLN A 259 10.46 0.27 -3.39
CA GLN A 259 11.30 1.41 -2.98
C GLN A 259 12.29 1.88 -4.07
N ASN A 260 12.60 1.05 -5.05
CA ASN A 260 13.41 1.41 -6.23
C ASN A 260 12.56 2.00 -7.36
N LEU A 261 11.30 1.60 -7.46
CA LEU A 261 10.38 2.09 -8.50
C LEU A 261 9.60 3.34 -8.04
N SER A 262 9.36 3.48 -6.75
CA SER A 262 8.52 4.52 -6.14
C SER A 262 9.21 5.23 -4.98
N HIS A 263 8.90 6.52 -4.84
CA HIS A 263 9.38 7.34 -3.72
C HIS A 263 8.54 7.12 -2.45
N LEU A 264 7.38 6.47 -2.54
CA LEU A 264 6.46 6.26 -1.42
C LEU A 264 7.06 5.35 -0.33
N PRO A 265 6.71 5.55 0.95
CA PRO A 265 7.03 4.59 2.01
C PRO A 265 6.37 3.23 1.77
N VAL A 266 7.08 2.15 2.11
CA VAL A 266 6.63 0.76 1.98
C VAL A 266 6.75 0.06 3.33
N ILE A 267 5.62 -0.36 3.89
CA ILE A 267 5.52 -1.15 5.12
C ILE A 267 5.03 -2.57 4.84
N VAL A 268 5.09 -3.45 5.84
CA VAL A 268 4.68 -4.86 5.71
C VAL A 268 3.61 -5.25 6.74
N ASP A 269 2.66 -6.08 6.33
CA ASP A 269 1.67 -6.73 7.20
C ASP A 269 2.04 -8.20 7.43
N PRO A 270 2.82 -8.51 8.49
CA PRO A 270 3.22 -9.88 8.82
C PRO A 270 2.05 -10.72 9.36
N SER A 271 1.07 -10.10 10.02
CA SER A 271 -0.11 -10.79 10.57
C SER A 271 -0.98 -11.38 9.45
N HIS A 272 -1.29 -10.58 8.43
CA HIS A 272 -2.22 -10.98 7.38
C HIS A 272 -1.58 -11.81 6.26
N SER A 273 -0.28 -11.68 6.06
CA SER A 273 0.48 -12.48 5.09
C SER A 273 0.59 -13.93 5.55
N GLY A 274 1.25 -14.16 6.70
CA GLY A 274 1.41 -15.49 7.28
C GLY A 274 0.09 -16.10 7.76
N GLY A 275 -0.76 -15.30 8.42
CA GLY A 275 -2.05 -15.74 8.96
C GLY A 275 -1.92 -16.64 10.20
N LYS A 276 -0.78 -16.60 10.89
CA LYS A 276 -0.48 -17.38 12.09
C LYS A 276 0.43 -16.59 13.02
N ARG A 277 0.16 -16.64 14.33
CA ARG A 277 0.91 -15.91 15.37
C ARG A 277 2.41 -16.23 15.37
N ASP A 278 2.76 -17.51 15.23
CA ASP A 278 4.15 -18.00 15.21
C ASP A 278 4.99 -17.46 14.04
N LEU A 279 4.34 -16.95 12.98
CA LEU A 279 4.99 -16.32 11.84
C LEU A 279 5.13 -14.80 11.98
N VAL A 280 4.39 -14.15 12.88
CA VAL A 280 4.34 -12.68 12.94
C VAL A 280 5.69 -12.08 13.29
N LEU A 281 6.34 -12.54 14.36
CA LEU A 281 7.64 -12.01 14.80
C LEU A 281 8.77 -12.33 13.81
N PRO A 282 8.91 -13.57 13.27
CA PRO A 282 9.87 -13.86 12.21
C PRO A 282 9.68 -13.01 10.94
N LEU A 283 8.45 -12.81 10.49
CA LEU A 283 8.17 -12.00 9.30
C LEU A 283 8.37 -10.49 9.56
N SER A 284 8.08 -10.01 10.78
CA SER A 284 8.39 -8.64 11.20
C SER A 284 9.90 -8.38 11.17
N ARG A 285 10.70 -9.33 11.67
CA ARG A 285 12.16 -9.30 11.60
C ARG A 285 12.65 -9.22 10.15
N ALA A 286 12.11 -10.06 9.27
CA ALA A 286 12.45 -10.02 7.84
C ALA A 286 12.07 -8.69 7.18
N ALA A 287 10.90 -8.14 7.50
CA ALA A 287 10.42 -6.86 6.97
C ALA A 287 11.33 -5.69 7.35
N VAL A 288 11.68 -5.55 8.63
CA VAL A 288 12.57 -4.45 9.06
C VAL A 288 13.98 -4.66 8.50
N ALA A 289 14.49 -5.90 8.51
CA ALA A 289 15.83 -6.22 8.00
C ALA A 289 15.98 -5.94 6.50
N VAL A 290 14.96 -6.23 5.67
CA VAL A 290 15.01 -5.95 4.23
C VAL A 290 14.88 -4.45 3.90
N GLY A 291 14.52 -3.61 4.88
CA GLY A 291 14.45 -2.16 4.74
C GLY A 291 13.04 -1.57 4.66
N ALA A 292 12.00 -2.32 5.05
CA ALA A 292 10.65 -1.77 5.13
C ALA A 292 10.61 -0.57 6.10
N ASP A 293 9.77 0.42 5.79
CA ASP A 293 9.59 1.63 6.60
C ASP A 293 8.75 1.42 7.86
N GLY A 294 8.32 0.18 8.10
CA GLY A 294 7.47 -0.16 9.21
C GLY A 294 6.76 -1.49 9.04
N VAL A 295 5.98 -1.82 10.07
CA VAL A 295 5.10 -2.99 10.09
C VAL A 295 3.73 -2.61 10.63
N ILE A 296 2.69 -3.30 10.17
CA ILE A 296 1.34 -3.25 10.73
C ILE A 296 0.96 -4.62 11.31
N VAL A 297 0.72 -4.68 12.62
CA VAL A 297 0.60 -5.94 13.38
C VAL A 297 -0.73 -5.99 14.14
N ASP A 298 -1.35 -7.18 14.15
CA ASP A 298 -2.52 -7.45 14.98
C ASP A 298 -2.08 -7.82 16.41
N VAL A 299 -2.63 -7.12 17.41
CA VAL A 299 -2.50 -7.47 18.83
C VAL A 299 -3.89 -7.63 19.43
N HIS A 300 -4.07 -8.55 20.37
CA HIS A 300 -5.37 -8.75 21.02
C HIS A 300 -5.19 -9.24 22.46
N PRO A 301 -5.94 -8.70 23.45
CA PRO A 301 -5.80 -9.11 24.84
C PRO A 301 -6.23 -10.57 25.11
N SER A 302 -7.19 -11.08 24.31
CA SER A 302 -7.71 -12.46 24.41
C SER A 302 -8.04 -13.03 23.02
N PRO A 303 -7.05 -13.40 22.19
CA PRO A 303 -7.24 -13.83 20.81
C PRO A 303 -8.18 -15.04 20.65
N GLU A 304 -8.27 -15.89 21.67
CA GLU A 304 -9.18 -17.04 21.73
C GLU A 304 -10.66 -16.66 21.70
N SER A 305 -11.01 -15.44 22.15
CA SER A 305 -12.36 -14.90 22.13
C SER A 305 -12.59 -13.85 21.04
N ALA A 306 -11.61 -13.59 20.19
CA ALA A 306 -11.70 -12.55 19.16
C ALA A 306 -12.76 -12.88 18.10
N LEU A 307 -13.56 -11.88 17.73
CA LEU A 307 -14.62 -11.98 16.71
C LEU A 307 -14.07 -12.06 15.29
N CYS A 308 -12.80 -11.68 15.12
CA CYS A 308 -12.11 -11.71 13.85
C CYS A 308 -10.62 -11.97 14.05
N ASP A 309 -10.06 -12.88 13.24
CA ASP A 309 -8.60 -12.97 13.03
C ASP A 309 -7.77 -13.22 14.31
N GLY A 310 -8.35 -13.86 15.33
CA GLY A 310 -7.67 -14.27 16.56
C GLY A 310 -6.38 -15.08 16.36
N PRO A 311 -6.34 -16.10 15.46
CA PRO A 311 -5.16 -16.97 15.32
C PRO A 311 -3.84 -16.30 14.93
N GLN A 312 -3.88 -15.08 14.37
CA GLN A 312 -2.67 -14.32 14.01
C GLN A 312 -2.33 -13.18 14.96
N ALA A 313 -3.20 -12.86 15.93
CA ALA A 313 -2.96 -11.74 16.83
C ALA A 313 -1.87 -12.10 17.86
N LEU A 314 -0.97 -11.16 18.11
CA LEU A 314 0.01 -11.28 19.18
C LEU A 314 -0.63 -11.11 20.55
N LEU A 315 -0.06 -11.79 21.55
CA LEU A 315 -0.38 -11.70 22.97
C LEU A 315 0.60 -10.78 23.70
N GLN A 316 0.28 -10.51 24.96
CA GLN A 316 1.10 -9.73 25.90
C GLN A 316 2.58 -10.18 25.94
N GLU A 317 2.82 -11.49 25.92
CA GLU A 317 4.17 -12.06 26.00
C GLU A 317 5.04 -11.81 24.75
N ASP A 318 4.43 -11.47 23.61
CA ASP A 318 5.13 -11.23 22.33
C ASP A 318 5.60 -9.78 22.17
N LEU A 319 5.00 -8.84 22.91
CA LEU A 319 5.10 -7.40 22.63
C LEU A 319 6.53 -6.88 22.84
N ALA A 320 7.23 -7.39 23.86
CA ALA A 320 8.62 -7.04 24.12
C ALA A 320 9.53 -7.45 22.95
N GLU A 321 9.33 -8.64 22.38
CA GLU A 321 10.11 -9.09 21.23
C GLU A 321 9.84 -8.21 20.01
N LEU A 322 8.58 -7.83 19.74
CA LEU A 322 8.23 -6.95 18.63
C LEU A 322 8.88 -5.56 18.76
N ARG A 323 8.85 -4.96 19.96
CA ARG A 323 9.48 -3.67 20.21
C ARG A 323 10.99 -3.76 20.03
N ASP A 324 11.62 -4.77 20.64
CA ASP A 324 13.06 -4.89 20.68
C ASP A 324 13.63 -5.24 19.29
N LEU A 325 12.95 -6.10 18.50
CA LEU A 325 13.35 -6.37 17.12
C LEU A 325 13.21 -5.13 16.24
N ALA A 326 12.13 -4.35 16.39
CA ALA A 326 11.91 -3.17 15.57
C ALA A 326 12.97 -2.08 15.86
N GLY A 327 13.26 -1.83 17.13
CA GLY A 327 14.29 -0.87 17.56
C GLY A 327 15.71 -1.29 17.17
N THR A 328 16.06 -2.55 17.43
CA THR A 328 17.42 -3.06 17.16
C THR A 328 17.71 -3.07 15.66
N LEU A 329 16.79 -3.58 14.84
CA LEU A 329 16.99 -3.67 13.39
C LEU A 329 16.90 -2.31 12.70
N ALA A 330 16.04 -1.40 13.18
CA ALA A 330 16.05 -0.02 12.70
C ALA A 330 17.46 0.59 12.89
N THR A 331 18.02 0.47 14.09
CA THR A 331 19.36 0.99 14.42
C THR A 331 20.45 0.37 13.55
N LEU A 332 20.43 -0.96 13.36
CA LEU A 332 21.38 -1.67 12.50
C LEU A 332 21.30 -1.23 11.03
N ASN A 333 20.12 -0.82 10.58
CA ASN A 333 19.90 -0.28 9.23
C ASN A 333 20.15 1.23 9.13
N GLY A 334 20.72 1.87 10.16
CA GLY A 334 20.99 3.31 10.18
C GLY A 334 19.72 4.17 10.31
N ARG A 335 18.64 3.60 10.83
CA ARG A 335 17.32 4.21 10.97
C ARG A 335 16.90 4.26 12.44
N THR A 336 15.82 4.98 12.73
CA THR A 336 15.29 5.15 14.09
C THR A 336 13.88 4.57 14.17
N LEU A 337 13.57 3.85 15.25
CA LEU A 337 12.20 3.45 15.57
C LEU A 337 11.39 4.71 15.92
N THR A 338 10.28 4.93 15.22
CA THR A 338 9.39 6.06 15.49
C THR A 338 8.79 5.91 16.90
N PRO A 339 8.96 6.90 17.79
CA PRO A 339 8.36 6.82 19.12
C PRO A 339 6.84 7.01 19.06
N ALA A 340 6.13 6.51 20.08
CA ALA A 340 4.74 6.89 20.28
C ALA A 340 4.62 8.41 20.48
N PRO A 341 3.64 9.07 19.86
CA PRO A 341 3.39 10.48 20.14
C PRO A 341 3.00 10.64 21.62
N GLY A 342 3.57 11.64 22.29
CA GLY A 342 3.08 12.03 23.62
C GLY A 342 1.64 12.52 23.55
N LEU A 343 0.91 12.46 24.67
CA LEU A 343 -0.44 13.04 24.77
C LEU A 343 -0.39 14.52 24.36
N GLN A 344 -0.94 14.84 23.19
CA GLN A 344 -1.14 16.23 22.80
C GLN A 344 -2.34 16.78 23.57
N PRO A 345 -2.28 18.01 24.10
CA PRO A 345 -3.47 18.64 24.67
C PRO A 345 -4.55 18.72 23.59
N ALA A 346 -5.79 18.44 23.96
CA ALA A 346 -6.92 18.53 23.05
C ALA A 346 -6.92 19.93 22.39
N PRO A 347 -7.15 20.04 21.07
CA PRO A 347 -7.29 21.35 20.43
C PRO A 347 -8.43 22.10 21.12
N MET A 348 -8.11 23.29 21.64
CA MET A 348 -9.08 24.20 22.26
C MET A 348 -10.14 24.67 21.27
#